data_AF-A0A964Q8A1-F1
#
_entry.id   AF-A0A964Q8A1-F1
#
_cell.length_a   1.000
_cell.length_b   1.000
_cell.length_c   1.000
_cell.angle_alpha   90.00
_cell.angle_beta   90.00
_cell.angle_gamma   90.00
#
_symmetry.space_group_name_H-M   'P 1'
#
loop_
_entity.id
_entity.type
_entity.pdbx_description
1 polymer ?
#
loop_
_entity_poly.entity_id
_entity_poly.type
_entity_poly.pdbx_seq_one_letter_code
_entity_poly.pdbx_strand_id
1 'polypeptide(L)'
;GRQLDCIPTAVEVLPKVVEAVQGRAEVHVDGGIRRGSDVVRALALGANTALVGKPIPWALAVGGEAGVRKALEILREETELTMALTGCGEVRSAKQLII
;
A
#
# COMPACT_ATOMS: atom_id res chain seq x y z
N GLY A 1 0.85 6.74 13.22
CA GLY A 1 1.27 7.74 14.22
C GLY A 1 0.28 8.87 14.37
N ARG A 2 -0.84 8.61 15.04
CA ARG A 2 -1.78 9.63 15.55
C ARG A 2 -2.32 9.25 16.93
N GLN A 3 -1.89 8.10 17.44
CA GLN A 3 -2.49 7.42 18.59
C GLN A 3 -1.39 7.23 19.62
N LEU A 4 -0.59 6.17 19.49
CA LEU A 4 0.61 5.98 20.28
C LEU A 4 1.85 6.38 19.47
N ASP A 5 2.67 7.23 20.04
CA ASP A 5 3.93 7.68 19.45
C ASP A 5 5.08 6.72 19.79
N CYS A 6 6.17 6.80 19.03
CA CYS A 6 7.38 5.99 19.21
C CYS A 6 7.19 4.46 19.11
N ILE A 7 6.15 4.00 18.42
CA ILE A 7 5.96 2.58 18.06
C ILE A 7 6.55 2.27 16.67
N PRO A 8 6.87 0.99 16.38
CA PRO A 8 7.22 0.57 15.03
C PRO A 8 6.16 0.99 14.00
N THR A 9 6.63 1.23 12.78
CA THR A 9 5.75 1.53 11.66
C THR A 9 4.96 0.28 11.23
N ALA A 10 3.80 0.49 10.60
CA ALA A 10 2.95 -0.61 10.16
C ALA A 10 3.68 -1.57 9.19
N VAL A 11 4.55 -1.03 8.32
CA VAL A 11 5.32 -1.84 7.36
C VAL A 11 6.38 -2.72 8.04
N GLU A 12 6.97 -2.27 9.15
CA GLU A 12 7.98 -3.05 9.90
C GLU A 12 7.37 -4.26 10.63
N VAL A 13 6.13 -4.14 11.10
CA VAL A 13 5.43 -5.21 11.82
C VAL A 13 4.60 -6.11 10.92
N LEU A 14 4.30 -5.66 9.70
CA LEU A 14 3.43 -6.37 8.75
C LEU A 14 3.83 -7.84 8.52
N PRO A 15 5.11 -8.20 8.27
CA PRO A 15 5.48 -9.60 8.04
C PRO A 15 5.13 -10.52 9.22
N LYS A 16 5.32 -10.04 10.46
CA LYS A 16 5.00 -10.80 11.68
C LYS A 16 3.50 -11.02 11.82
N VAL A 17 2.69 -10.02 11.43
CA VAL A 17 1.22 -10.14 11.43
C VAL A 17 0.77 -11.15 10.37
N VAL A 18 1.31 -11.06 9.15
CA VAL A 18 1.00 -12.01 8.07
C VAL A 18 1.36 -13.44 8.47
N GLU A 19 2.54 -13.63 9.05
CA GLU A 19 2.99 -14.92 9.57
C GLU A 19 2.05 -15.45 10.65
N ALA A 20 1.63 -14.62 11.61
CA ALA A 20 0.70 -15.04 12.67
C ALA A 20 -0.70 -15.36 12.15
N VAL A 21 -1.17 -14.66 11.11
CA VAL A 21 -2.50 -14.89 10.51
C VAL A 21 -2.54 -16.21 9.75
N GLN A 22 -1.45 -16.62 9.09
CA GLN A 22 -1.36 -17.88 8.34
C GLN A 22 -2.50 -18.06 7.31
N GLY A 23 -2.89 -16.98 6.64
CA GLY A 23 -3.96 -17.00 5.63
C GLY A 23 -5.38 -17.24 6.16
N ARG A 24 -5.57 -17.26 7.49
CA ARG A 24 -6.91 -17.41 8.11
C ARG A 24 -7.81 -16.19 7.92
N ALA A 25 -7.25 -15.05 7.55
CA ALA A 25 -7.95 -13.82 7.26
C ALA A 25 -7.15 -12.99 6.25
N GLU A 26 -7.82 -12.03 5.61
CA GLU A 26 -7.15 -11.00 4.83
C GLU A 26 -6.37 -10.05 5.74
N VAL A 27 -5.18 -9.63 5.29
CA VAL A 27 -4.34 -8.67 5.99
C VAL A 27 -4.28 -7.40 5.15
N HIS A 28 -4.80 -6.30 5.69
CA HIS A 28 -4.72 -4.98 5.05
C HIS A 28 -3.75 -4.10 5.84
N VAL A 29 -3.04 -3.21 5.15
CA VAL A 29 -2.08 -2.30 5.81
C VAL A 29 -2.30 -0.86 5.37
N ASP A 30 -2.15 0.08 6.30
CA ASP A 30 -2.15 1.51 6.05
C ASP A 30 -0.93 2.18 6.68
N GLY A 31 -0.82 3.49 6.53
CA GLY A 31 0.24 4.26 7.17
C GLY A 31 1.45 4.43 6.27
N GLY A 32 1.57 5.62 5.69
CA GLY A 32 2.76 6.01 4.91
C GLY A 32 2.71 5.71 3.41
N ILE A 33 1.66 5.07 2.88
CA ILE A 33 1.52 4.83 1.42
C ILE A 33 1.42 6.15 0.64
N ARG A 34 2.42 6.46 -0.19
CA ARG A 34 2.48 7.70 -0.99
C ARG A 34 2.88 7.47 -2.44
N ARG A 35 3.52 6.35 -2.73
CA ARG A 35 4.00 5.96 -4.06
C ARG A 35 3.47 4.59 -4.46
N GLY A 36 3.44 4.32 -5.76
CA GLY A 36 3.14 2.98 -6.27
C GLY A 36 4.07 1.90 -5.73
N SER A 37 5.34 2.22 -5.48
CA SER A 37 6.30 1.29 -4.87
C SER A 37 5.99 0.95 -3.42
N ASP A 38 5.35 1.85 -2.66
CA ASP A 38 4.90 1.54 -1.29
C ASP A 38 3.80 0.49 -1.31
N VAL A 39 2.88 0.58 -2.30
CA VAL A 39 1.82 -0.42 -2.52
C VAL A 39 2.42 -1.77 -2.87
N VAL A 40 3.34 -1.81 -3.84
CA VAL A 40 3.99 -3.07 -4.25
C VAL A 40 4.79 -3.69 -3.10
N ARG A 41 5.51 -2.86 -2.33
CA ARG A 41 6.23 -3.32 -1.12
C ARG A 41 5.27 -3.92 -0.09
N ALA A 42 4.14 -3.27 0.18
CA ALA A 42 3.14 -3.80 1.12
C ALA A 42 2.59 -5.16 0.67
N LEU A 43 2.28 -5.30 -0.62
CA LEU A 43 1.82 -6.57 -1.19
C LEU A 43 2.90 -7.65 -1.08
N ALA A 44 4.14 -7.33 -1.42
CA ALA A 44 5.26 -8.25 -1.34
C ALA A 44 5.57 -8.70 0.10
N LEU A 45 5.34 -7.85 1.10
CA LEU A 45 5.40 -8.22 2.52
C LEU A 45 4.18 -9.02 3.01
N GLY A 46 3.26 -9.38 2.11
CA GLY A 46 2.19 -10.35 2.34
C GLY A 46 0.80 -9.74 2.54
N ALA A 47 0.64 -8.42 2.51
CA ALA A 47 -0.68 -7.79 2.59
C ALA A 47 -1.56 -8.16 1.38
N ASN A 48 -2.88 -8.16 1.60
CA ASN A 48 -3.91 -8.28 0.58
C ASN A 48 -4.15 -6.93 -0.11
N THR A 49 -4.14 -5.84 0.66
CA THR A 49 -4.31 -4.48 0.12
C THR A 49 -3.53 -3.45 0.93
N ALA A 50 -3.19 -2.34 0.28
CA ALA A 50 -2.63 -1.14 0.92
C ALA A 50 -3.69 -0.03 0.91
N LEU A 51 -3.88 0.65 2.04
CA LEU A 51 -4.88 1.70 2.22
C LEU A 51 -4.23 3.09 2.25
N VAL A 52 -4.94 4.06 1.69
CA VAL A 52 -4.46 5.44 1.52
C VAL A 52 -5.28 6.38 2.40
N GLY A 53 -4.63 6.95 3.42
CA GLY A 53 -5.24 7.94 4.31
C GLY A 53 -5.08 9.37 3.79
N LYS A 54 -4.17 10.13 4.40
CA LYS A 54 -3.96 11.59 4.17
C LYS A 54 -3.94 12.07 2.70
N PRO A 55 -3.37 11.35 1.71
CA PRO A 55 -3.38 11.82 0.33
C PRO A 55 -4.79 12.08 -0.24
N ILE A 56 -5.79 11.31 0.17
CA ILE A 56 -7.16 11.46 -0.31
C ILE A 56 -7.78 12.81 0.10
N PRO A 57 -7.83 13.21 1.39
CA PRO A 57 -8.35 14.53 1.77
C PRO A 57 -7.48 15.69 1.28
N TRP A 58 -6.17 15.50 1.05
CA TRP A 58 -5.33 16.53 0.40
C TRP A 58 -5.78 16.79 -1.03
N ALA A 59 -5.98 15.73 -1.80
CA ALA A 59 -6.46 15.82 -3.18
C ALA A 59 -7.88 16.42 -3.25
N LEU A 60 -8.75 16.04 -2.30
CA LEU A 60 -10.08 16.62 -2.14
C LEU A 60 -10.02 18.13 -1.87
N ALA A 61 -9.12 18.59 -1.01
CA ALA A 61 -8.95 20.00 -0.70
C ALA A 61 -8.44 20.81 -1.91
N VAL A 62 -7.63 20.20 -2.77
CA VAL A 62 -7.04 20.86 -3.95
C VAL A 62 -8.02 20.93 -5.12
N GLY A 63 -8.81 19.89 -5.35
CA GLY A 63 -9.59 19.77 -6.59
C GLY A 63 -10.92 19.05 -6.47
N GLY A 64 -11.47 18.90 -5.25
CA GLY A 64 -12.73 18.19 -5.02
C GLY A 64 -12.66 16.74 -5.53
N GLU A 65 -13.76 16.26 -6.11
CA GLU A 65 -13.83 14.92 -6.70
C GLU A 65 -12.75 14.70 -7.79
N ALA A 66 -12.55 15.68 -8.68
CA ALA A 66 -11.57 15.58 -9.75
C ALA A 66 -10.14 15.45 -9.21
N GLY A 67 -9.82 16.15 -8.12
CA GLY A 67 -8.56 16.02 -7.41
C GLY A 67 -8.37 14.61 -6.85
N VAL A 68 -9.37 14.06 -6.17
CA VAL A 68 -9.33 12.69 -5.63
C VAL A 68 -9.16 11.66 -6.75
N ARG A 69 -9.92 11.80 -7.83
CA ARG A 69 -9.81 10.93 -9.02
C ARG A 69 -8.38 10.96 -9.57
N LYS A 70 -7.80 12.15 -9.76
CA LYS A 70 -6.45 12.27 -10.29
C LYS A 70 -5.40 11.66 -9.36
N ALA A 71 -5.54 11.82 -8.05
CA ALA A 71 -4.62 11.21 -7.08
C ALA A 71 -4.67 9.67 -7.11
N LEU A 72 -5.86 9.09 -7.24
CA LEU A 72 -6.03 7.64 -7.38
C LEU A 72 -5.46 7.13 -8.72
N GLU A 73 -5.67 7.86 -9.81
CA GLU A 73 -5.08 7.55 -11.12
C GLU A 73 -3.54 7.53 -11.06
N ILE A 74 -2.91 8.57 -10.48
CA ILE A 74 -1.45 8.63 -10.31
C ILE A 74 -0.96 7.42 -9.52
N LEU A 75 -1.60 7.10 -8.40
CA LEU A 75 -1.17 5.97 -7.57
C LEU A 75 -1.30 4.64 -8.32
N ARG A 76 -2.39 4.46 -9.09
CA ARG A 76 -2.60 3.29 -9.94
C ARG A 76 -1.51 3.17 -11.01
N GLU A 77 -1.23 4.24 -11.75
CA GLU A 77 -0.20 4.27 -12.78
C GLU A 77 1.19 3.95 -12.22
N GLU A 78 1.55 4.52 -11.06
CA GLU A 78 2.81 4.22 -10.40
C GLU A 78 2.90 2.76 -9.91
N THR A 79 1.80 2.21 -9.40
CA THR A 79 1.74 0.80 -8.99
C THR A 79 1.92 -0.12 -10.18
N GLU A 80 1.22 0.13 -11.30
CA GLU A 80 1.35 -0.63 -12.54
C GLU A 80 2.77 -0.56 -13.10
N LEU A 81 3.37 0.63 -13.11
CA LEU A 81 4.76 0.82 -13.54
C LEU A 81 5.72 0.02 -12.65
N THR A 82 5.56 0.08 -11.32
CA THR A 82 6.43 -0.66 -10.39
C THR A 82 6.28 -2.16 -10.55
N MET A 83 5.05 -2.65 -10.74
CA MET A 83 4.78 -4.06 -11.02
C MET A 83 5.43 -4.51 -12.33
N ALA A 84 5.31 -3.72 -13.40
CA ALA A 84 5.96 -4.02 -14.68
C ALA A 84 7.49 -4.07 -14.56
N LEU A 85 8.10 -3.11 -13.86
CA LEU A 85 9.55 -3.06 -13.63
C LEU A 85 10.07 -4.21 -12.75
N THR A 86 9.21 -4.80 -11.93
CA THR A 86 9.54 -5.94 -11.05
C THR A 86 9.08 -7.28 -11.62
N GLY A 87 8.58 -7.32 -12.87
CA GLY A 87 8.13 -8.55 -13.52
C GLY A 87 6.84 -9.14 -12.95
N CYS A 88 6.04 -8.36 -12.22
CA CYS A 88 4.75 -8.78 -11.67
C CYS A 88 3.63 -8.51 -12.67
N GLY A 89 3.20 -9.54 -13.39
CA GLY A 89 2.06 -9.45 -14.32
C GLY A 89 0.69 -9.39 -13.62
N GLU A 90 0.61 -9.78 -12.34
CA GLU A 90 -0.64 -9.82 -11.57
C GLU A 90 -0.42 -9.30 -10.15
N VAL A 91 -1.45 -8.69 -9.54
CA VAL A 91 -1.36 -8.18 -8.16
C VAL A 91 -0.99 -9.30 -7.18
N ARG A 92 -1.49 -10.52 -7.41
CA ARG A 92 -1.20 -11.68 -6.55
C ARG A 92 0.26 -12.12 -6.63
N SER A 93 0.91 -11.96 -7.78
CA SER A 93 2.32 -12.35 -7.96
C SER A 93 3.27 -11.44 -7.19
N ALA A 94 2.84 -10.22 -6.82
CA ALA A 94 3.65 -9.32 -6.01
C ALA A 94 4.09 -9.95 -4.67
N LYS A 95 3.31 -10.88 -4.10
CA LYS A 95 3.66 -11.63 -2.88
C LYS A 95 4.90 -12.55 -3.04
N GLN A 96 5.34 -12.79 -4.26
CA GLN A 96 6.50 -13.64 -4.58
C GLN A 96 7.78 -12.83 -4.82
N LEU A 97 7.69 -11.50 -4.78
CA LEU A 97 8.86 -10.64 -4.90
C LEU A 97 9.80 -10.86 -3.72
N ILE A 98 11.09 -10.99 -4.04
CA ILE A 98 12.17 -11.04 -3.06
C ILE A 98 12.62 -9.59 -2.84
N ILE A 99 12.23 -9.01 -1.71
CA ILE A 99 12.55 -7.64 -1.29
C ILE A 99 13.03 -7.60 0.15
#